data_AF-A0A7C4SRG9-F1
#
_entry.id   AF-A0A7C4SRG9-F1
#
_cell.length_a   1.000
_cell.length_b   1.000
_cell.length_c   1.000
_cell.angle_alpha   90.00
_cell.angle_beta   90.00
_cell.angle_gamma   90.00
#
_symmetry.space_group_name_H-M   'P 1'
#
loop_
_entity.id
_entity.type
_entity.pdbx_description
1 polymer ?
#
loop_
_entity_poly.entity_id
_entity_poly.type
_entity_poly.pdbx_seq_one_letter_code
_entity_poly.pdbx_strand_id
1 'polypeptide(L)'
;MLTLAALVMCYTGVELLGGSGALSALAFGLMLGMLLQYLNSDERGFRFLDLIIGTLLERLNLQYVHNLMESIKRFKAFQDEITFLVRVLFFLFLGLIYIPNVAGIMYAGIILGINLAIRKLAVNVSTYKSNLHGYRTFMTLMCGTGLANAVLSLNVYDELTIHQVAIAPLYPLIVTNIIIINNVITSLAPLMLKRRLQSDSDNIKPSETLE
;
A
#
# COMPACT_ATOMS: atom_id res chain seq x y z
N MET A 1 -16.55 10.41 -12.52
CA MET A 1 -16.07 10.59 -13.91
C MET A 1 -15.07 11.74 -14.03
N LEU A 2 -15.39 12.95 -13.53
CA LEU A 2 -14.44 14.07 -13.56
C LEU A 2 -13.13 13.78 -12.80
N THR A 3 -13.20 13.13 -11.63
CA THR A 3 -12.00 12.77 -10.85
C THR A 3 -11.08 11.79 -11.58
N LEU A 4 -11.65 10.81 -12.28
CA LEU A 4 -10.89 9.87 -13.10
C LEU A 4 -10.27 10.56 -14.33
N ALA A 5 -11.02 11.43 -15.00
CA ALA A 5 -10.51 12.23 -16.11
C ALA A 5 -9.36 13.15 -15.67
N ALA A 6 -9.51 13.84 -14.54
CA ALA A 6 -8.46 14.68 -13.95
C ALA A 6 -7.22 13.86 -13.57
N LEU A 7 -7.41 12.66 -13.01
CA LEU A 7 -6.32 11.75 -12.67
C LEU A 7 -5.57 11.29 -13.93
N VAL A 8 -6.29 10.87 -14.98
CA VAL A 8 -5.67 10.47 -16.25
C VAL A 8 -4.96 11.65 -16.91
N MET A 9 -5.55 12.84 -16.89
CA MET A 9 -4.92 14.05 -17.42
C MET A 9 -3.64 14.43 -16.66
N CYS A 10 -3.64 14.30 -15.33
CA CYS A 10 -2.45 14.54 -14.51
C CYS A 10 -1.37 13.48 -14.74
N TYR A 11 -1.78 12.22 -14.94
CA TYR A 11 -0.89 11.13 -15.28
C TYR A 11 -0.20 11.38 -16.63
N THR A 12 -0.98 11.60 -17.69
CA THR A 12 -0.45 11.79 -19.06
C THR A 12 0.32 13.10 -19.18
N GLY A 13 -0.16 14.18 -18.56
CA GLY A 13 0.55 15.47 -18.57
C GLY A 13 1.94 15.39 -17.95
N VAL A 14 2.11 14.59 -16.89
CA VAL A 14 3.42 14.40 -16.24
C VAL A 14 4.30 13.43 -17.03
N GLU A 15 3.74 12.38 -17.64
CA GLU A 15 4.51 11.50 -18.53
C GLU A 15 5.04 12.24 -19.76
N LEU A 16 4.25 13.14 -20.36
CA LEU A 16 4.69 13.96 -21.49
C LEU A 16 5.88 14.88 -21.15
N LEU A 17 5.98 15.30 -19.88
CA LEU A 17 7.09 16.12 -19.37
C LEU A 17 8.30 15.26 -18.94
N GLY A 18 8.24 13.93 -19.09
CA GLY A 18 9.30 13.01 -18.68
C GLY A 18 9.31 12.67 -17.19
N GLY A 19 8.21 12.96 -16.46
CA GLY A 19 8.05 12.60 -15.05
C GLY A 19 7.39 11.24 -14.85
N SER A 20 7.25 10.81 -13.58
CA SER A 20 6.52 9.59 -13.23
C SER A 20 5.02 9.87 -13.05
N GLY A 21 4.19 9.43 -13.99
CA GLY A 21 2.73 9.57 -13.91
C GLY A 21 2.13 8.87 -12.68
N ALA A 22 2.74 7.77 -12.22
CA ALA A 22 2.30 7.07 -11.01
C ALA A 22 2.49 7.93 -9.74
N LEU A 23 3.61 8.67 -9.64
CA LEU A 23 3.85 9.59 -8.52
C LEU A 23 2.92 10.79 -8.55
N SER A 24 2.59 11.32 -9.74
CA SER A 24 1.64 12.43 -9.85
C SER A 24 0.22 12.01 -9.46
N ALA A 25 -0.22 10.83 -9.87
CA ALA A 25 -1.50 10.25 -9.44
C ALA A 25 -1.55 10.03 -7.92
N LEU A 26 -0.45 9.57 -7.31
CA LEU A 26 -0.34 9.44 -5.85
C LEU A 26 -0.44 10.80 -5.15
N ALA A 27 0.31 11.80 -5.62
CA ALA A 27 0.30 13.14 -5.05
C ALA A 27 -1.10 13.78 -5.15
N PHE A 28 -1.75 13.61 -6.30
CA PHE A 28 -3.13 14.08 -6.51
C PHE A 28 -4.13 13.40 -5.56
N GLY A 29 -4.05 12.07 -5.42
CA GLY A 29 -4.89 11.32 -4.48
C GLY A 29 -4.66 11.73 -3.02
N LEU A 30 -3.41 11.97 -2.63
CA LEU A 30 -3.05 12.43 -1.29
C LEU A 30 -3.58 13.84 -1.02
N MET A 31 -3.46 14.76 -1.99
CA MET A 31 -4.04 16.10 -1.91
C MET A 31 -5.57 16.05 -1.72
N LEU A 32 -6.27 15.21 -2.49
CA LEU A 32 -7.72 15.02 -2.37
C LEU A 32 -8.10 14.41 -1.02
N GLY A 33 -7.33 13.44 -0.54
CA GLY A 33 -7.53 12.80 0.76
C GLY A 33 -7.37 13.80 1.92
N MET A 34 -6.33 14.64 1.88
CA MET A 34 -6.12 15.70 2.86
C MET A 34 -7.26 16.73 2.84
N LEU A 35 -7.73 17.15 1.65
CA LEU A 35 -8.86 18.06 1.50
C LEU A 35 -10.15 17.48 2.10
N LEU A 36 -10.43 16.20 1.83
CA LEU A 36 -11.61 15.52 2.35
C LEU A 36 -11.55 15.36 3.88
N GLN A 37 -10.38 15.02 4.41
CA GLN A 37 -10.18 14.87 5.85
C GLN A 37 -10.33 16.22 6.57
N TYR A 38 -9.83 17.29 5.97
CA TYR A 38 -10.00 18.65 6.46
C TYR A 38 -11.46 19.08 6.49
N LEU A 39 -12.25 18.76 5.45
CA LEU A 39 -13.70 19.03 5.45
C LEU A 39 -14.50 18.22 6.48
N ASN A 40 -13.97 17.08 6.93
CA ASN A 40 -14.67 16.17 7.85
C ASN A 40 -14.22 16.32 9.32
N SER A 41 -13.07 16.96 9.59
CA SER A 41 -12.59 17.24 10.95
C SER A 41 -12.75 18.72 11.27
N ASP A 42 -13.52 19.03 12.32
CA ASP A 42 -13.69 20.37 12.90
C ASP A 42 -12.39 20.91 13.57
N GLU A 43 -11.35 20.07 13.63
CA GLU A 43 -10.06 20.42 14.20
C GLU A 43 -9.13 21.11 13.18
N ARG A 44 -8.95 22.41 13.41
CA ARG A 44 -8.07 23.36 12.68
C ARG A 44 -6.59 23.07 12.91
N GLY A 45 -6.09 21.96 12.36
CA GLY A 45 -4.70 21.54 12.52
C GLY A 45 -3.69 22.23 11.60
N PHE A 46 -4.11 22.74 10.42
CA PHE A 46 -3.19 23.26 9.40
C PHE A 46 -3.47 24.72 9.04
N ARG A 47 -2.73 25.64 9.67
CA ARG A 47 -2.85 27.11 9.47
C ARG A 47 -2.70 27.56 8.00
N PHE A 48 -1.90 26.84 7.19
CA PHE A 48 -1.73 27.16 5.77
C PHE A 48 -2.94 26.72 4.92
N LEU A 49 -3.54 25.57 5.24
CA LEU A 49 -4.75 25.12 4.57
C LEU A 49 -5.94 25.99 4.98
N ASP A 50 -6.05 26.40 6.26
CA ASP A 50 -7.07 27.32 6.73
C ASP A 50 -7.09 28.64 5.95
N LEU A 51 -5.93 29.13 5.51
CA LEU A 51 -5.86 30.40 4.79
C LEU A 51 -6.40 30.30 3.35
N ILE A 52 -6.00 29.23 2.64
CA ILE A 52 -6.37 29.01 1.24
C ILE A 52 -7.79 28.44 1.13
N ILE A 53 -8.12 27.49 2.00
CA ILE A 53 -9.41 26.80 2.00
C ILE A 53 -10.44 27.63 2.74
N GLY A 54 -10.11 28.28 3.86
CA GLY A 54 -11.07 29.10 4.61
C GLY A 54 -11.65 30.24 3.77
N THR A 55 -10.85 30.90 2.94
CA THR A 55 -11.34 31.92 1.99
C THR A 55 -12.19 31.34 0.85
N LEU A 56 -11.95 30.08 0.47
CA LEU A 56 -12.73 29.37 -0.55
C LEU A 56 -14.03 28.77 0.03
N LEU A 57 -14.00 28.36 1.29
CA LEU A 57 -15.10 27.75 2.04
C LEU A 57 -16.08 28.79 2.55
N GLU A 58 -15.62 30.00 2.89
CA GLU A 58 -16.48 31.14 3.25
C GLU A 58 -17.42 31.52 2.10
N ARG A 59 -17.06 31.17 0.86
CA ARG A 59 -17.90 31.34 -0.34
C ARG A 59 -18.85 30.18 -0.62
N LEU A 60 -18.74 29.07 0.11
CA LEU A 60 -19.54 27.85 -0.10
C LEU A 60 -20.52 27.65 1.05
N ASN A 61 -21.81 27.53 0.70
CA ASN A 61 -22.86 27.33 1.68
C ASN A 61 -22.73 25.92 2.34
N LEU A 62 -22.88 25.82 3.67
CA LEU A 62 -22.68 24.59 4.44
C LEU A 62 -23.46 23.38 3.89
N GLN A 63 -24.65 23.64 3.34
CA GLN A 63 -25.50 22.60 2.75
C GLN A 63 -24.91 22.00 1.46
N TYR A 64 -24.15 22.76 0.67
CA TYR A 64 -23.45 22.24 -0.50
C TYR A 64 -22.25 21.38 -0.11
N VAL A 65 -21.52 21.76 0.94
CA VAL A 65 -20.36 20.99 1.44
C VAL A 65 -20.79 19.60 1.91
N HIS A 66 -21.93 19.51 2.60
CA HIS A 66 -22.50 18.22 3.03
C HIS A 66 -22.85 17.32 1.84
N ASN A 67 -23.56 17.86 0.84
CA ASN A 67 -23.94 17.10 -0.36
C ASN A 67 -22.73 16.65 -1.19
N LEU A 68 -21.67 17.47 -1.26
CA LEU A 68 -20.41 17.10 -1.91
C LEU A 68 -19.70 15.97 -1.16
N MET A 69 -19.65 16.03 0.17
CA MET A 69 -19.04 14.99 1.00
C MET A 69 -19.74 13.64 0.83
N GLU A 70 -21.08 13.62 0.83
CA GLU A 70 -21.84 12.40 0.61
C GLU A 70 -21.58 11.81 -0.79
N SER A 71 -21.53 12.68 -1.80
CA SER A 71 -21.20 12.29 -3.18
C SER A 71 -19.80 11.66 -3.26
N ILE A 72 -18.78 12.26 -2.65
CA ILE A 72 -17.40 11.74 -2.66
C ILE A 72 -17.32 10.40 -1.92
N LYS A 73 -18.02 10.24 -0.79
CA LYS A 73 -18.06 8.95 -0.07
C LYS A 73 -18.63 7.82 -0.94
N ARG A 74 -19.73 8.09 -1.66
CA ARG A 74 -20.31 7.14 -2.62
C ARG A 74 -19.33 6.80 -3.75
N PHE A 75 -18.61 7.80 -4.28
CA PHE A 75 -17.59 7.56 -5.30
C PHE A 75 -16.40 6.76 -4.78
N LYS A 76 -15.99 6.95 -3.52
CA LYS A 76 -14.91 6.19 -2.90
C LYS A 76 -15.27 4.70 -2.83
N ALA A 77 -16.50 4.38 -2.40
CA ALA A 77 -16.97 2.99 -2.37
C ALA A 77 -16.91 2.35 -3.77
N PHE A 78 -17.36 3.06 -4.80
CA PHE A 78 -17.25 2.60 -6.19
C PHE A 78 -15.80 2.43 -6.65
N GLN A 79 -14.89 3.35 -6.28
CA GLN A 79 -13.47 3.22 -6.59
C GLN A 79 -12.82 2.04 -5.87
N ASP A 80 -13.24 1.74 -4.63
CA ASP A 80 -12.78 0.58 -3.87
C ASP A 80 -13.24 -0.73 -4.54
N GLU A 81 -14.45 -0.78 -5.08
CA GLU A 81 -14.95 -1.89 -5.90
C GLU A 81 -14.11 -2.09 -7.18
N ILE A 82 -13.83 -1.01 -7.92
CA ILE A 82 -12.95 -1.07 -9.09
C ILE A 82 -11.55 -1.56 -8.70
N THR A 83 -11.00 -1.02 -7.60
CA THR A 83 -9.67 -1.41 -7.11
C THR A 83 -9.62 -2.88 -6.74
N PHE A 84 -10.69 -3.40 -6.14
CA PHE A 84 -10.84 -4.81 -5.85
C PHE A 84 -10.87 -5.64 -7.14
N LEU A 85 -11.68 -5.26 -8.12
CA LEU A 85 -11.78 -5.96 -9.42
C LEU A 85 -10.42 -5.99 -10.14
N VAL A 86 -9.76 -4.84 -10.26
CA VAL A 86 -8.44 -4.71 -10.90
C VAL A 86 -7.40 -5.58 -10.18
N ARG A 87 -7.42 -5.61 -8.84
CA ARG A 87 -6.51 -6.43 -8.05
C ARG A 87 -6.72 -7.92 -8.30
N VAL A 88 -7.97 -8.41 -8.29
CA VAL A 88 -8.28 -9.82 -8.53
C VAL A 88 -7.89 -10.22 -9.95
N LEU A 89 -8.26 -9.40 -10.94
CA LEU A 89 -7.93 -9.62 -12.34
C LEU A 89 -6.40 -9.64 -12.56
N PHE A 90 -5.68 -8.73 -11.91
CA PHE A 90 -4.23 -8.69 -11.96
C PHE A 90 -3.58 -9.97 -11.43
N PHE A 91 -4.01 -10.46 -10.26
CA PHE A 91 -3.49 -11.71 -9.71
C PHE A 91 -3.86 -12.92 -10.57
N LEU A 92 -5.02 -12.92 -11.22
CA LEU A 92 -5.39 -13.94 -12.20
C LEU A 92 -4.42 -13.96 -13.39
N PHE A 93 -4.10 -12.80 -13.97
CA PHE A 93 -3.15 -12.71 -15.08
C PHE A 93 -1.72 -13.10 -14.68
N LEU A 94 -1.26 -12.73 -13.48
CA LEU A 94 0.02 -13.22 -12.96
C LEU A 94 0.06 -14.74 -12.85
N GLY A 95 -1.03 -15.35 -12.38
CA GLY A 95 -1.15 -16.81 -12.33
C GLY A 95 -1.14 -17.45 -13.72
N LEU A 96 -1.72 -16.79 -14.72
CA LEU A 96 -1.76 -17.29 -16.10
C LEU A 96 -0.38 -17.27 -16.78
N ILE A 97 0.44 -16.25 -16.50
CA ILE A 97 1.80 -16.10 -17.06
C ILE A 97 2.80 -17.02 -16.36
N TYR A 98 2.44 -17.63 -15.23
CA TYR A 98 3.34 -18.41 -14.41
C TYR A 98 3.71 -19.76 -15.03
N ILE A 99 4.99 -19.93 -15.40
CA ILE A 99 5.56 -21.20 -15.86
C ILE A 99 6.48 -21.74 -14.76
N PRO A 100 6.13 -22.83 -14.07
CA PRO A 100 6.92 -23.33 -12.94
C PRO A 100 8.29 -23.85 -13.39
N ASN A 101 9.35 -23.29 -12.80
CA ASN A 101 10.73 -23.78 -12.96
C ASN A 101 11.42 -23.87 -11.59
N VAL A 102 12.01 -25.04 -11.30
CA VAL A 102 12.69 -25.35 -10.04
C VAL A 102 13.83 -24.38 -9.74
N ALA A 103 14.60 -23.98 -10.76
CA ALA A 103 15.70 -23.03 -10.58
C ALA A 103 15.18 -21.66 -10.12
N GLY A 104 14.08 -21.18 -10.69
CA GLY A 104 13.47 -19.90 -10.31
C GLY A 104 12.91 -19.89 -8.89
N ILE A 105 12.41 -21.04 -8.41
CA ILE A 105 11.94 -21.20 -7.02
C ILE A 105 13.12 -21.08 -6.04
N MET A 106 14.26 -21.70 -6.37
CA MET A 106 15.45 -21.64 -5.53
C MET A 106 16.01 -20.21 -5.43
N TYR A 107 16.13 -19.51 -6.56
CA TYR A 107 16.56 -18.09 -6.56
C TYR A 107 15.60 -17.20 -5.80
N ALA A 108 14.29 -17.40 -5.97
CA ALA A 108 13.27 -16.66 -5.22
C ALA A 108 13.40 -16.87 -3.71
N GLY A 109 13.66 -18.10 -3.26
CA GLY A 109 13.86 -18.41 -1.84
C GLY A 109 15.07 -17.68 -1.24
N ILE A 110 16.20 -17.65 -1.96
CA ILE A 110 17.42 -16.95 -1.50
C ILE A 110 17.17 -15.43 -1.41
N ILE A 111 16.61 -14.84 -2.47
CA ILE A 111 16.33 -13.39 -2.53
C ILE A 111 15.32 -13.00 -1.44
N LEU A 112 14.31 -13.83 -1.21
CA LEU A 112 13.35 -13.64 -0.14
C LEU A 112 14.03 -13.67 1.24
N GLY A 113 14.89 -14.65 1.50
CA GLY A 113 15.63 -14.77 2.75
C GLY A 113 16.48 -13.53 3.04
N ILE A 114 17.18 -13.02 2.01
CA ILE A 114 17.96 -11.78 2.10
C ILE A 114 17.05 -10.58 2.42
N ASN A 115 15.92 -10.45 1.72
CA ASN A 115 14.96 -9.36 1.97
C ASN A 115 14.42 -9.38 3.41
N LEU A 116 14.07 -10.55 3.93
CA LEU A 116 13.64 -10.68 5.34
C LEU A 116 14.77 -10.33 6.31
N ALA A 117 16.02 -10.72 6.02
CA ALA A 117 17.16 -10.41 6.87
C ALA A 117 17.43 -8.89 6.94
N ILE A 118 17.46 -8.21 5.79
CA ILE A 118 17.62 -6.75 5.72
C ILE A 118 16.47 -6.06 6.46
N ARG A 119 15.24 -6.56 6.32
CA ARG A 119 14.09 -6.01 7.03
C ARG A 119 14.22 -6.18 8.54
N LYS A 120 14.64 -7.35 9.02
CA LYS A 120 14.87 -7.59 10.45
C LYS A 120 15.92 -6.62 11.02
N LEU A 121 16.94 -6.29 10.23
CA LEU A 121 17.93 -5.26 10.56
C LEU A 121 17.30 -3.87 10.57
N ALA A 122 16.56 -3.48 9.53
CA ALA A 122 15.90 -2.18 9.44
C ALA A 122 14.93 -1.93 10.60
N VAL A 123 14.14 -2.95 10.97
CA VAL A 123 13.24 -2.85 12.14
C VAL A 123 14.06 -2.75 13.44
N ASN A 124 15.19 -3.47 13.57
CA ASN A 124 16.07 -3.33 14.75
C ASN A 124 16.58 -1.89 14.90
N VAL A 125 17.03 -1.29 13.79
CA VAL A 125 17.51 0.09 13.74
C VAL A 125 16.38 1.08 14.06
N SER A 126 15.21 0.91 13.44
CA SER A 126 14.05 1.80 13.65
C SER A 126 13.44 1.68 15.05
N THR A 127 13.67 0.58 15.77
CA THR A 127 13.14 0.36 17.12
C THR A 127 14.15 0.75 18.20
N TYR A 128 15.39 1.08 17.83
CA TYR A 128 16.41 1.49 18.78
C TYR A 128 15.92 2.74 19.54
N LYS A 129 15.66 2.58 20.84
CA LYS A 129 15.22 3.62 21.80
C LYS A 129 13.70 3.95 21.82
N SER A 130 12.83 3.17 21.18
CA SER A 130 11.37 3.44 21.19
C SER A 130 10.55 2.39 21.96
N ASN A 131 9.48 2.83 22.64
CA ASN A 131 8.54 1.97 23.39
C ASN A 131 7.75 0.97 22.51
N LEU A 132 7.97 0.95 21.19
CA LEU A 132 7.34 0.01 20.26
C LEU A 132 8.03 -1.37 20.16
N HIS A 133 8.95 -1.70 21.07
CA HIS A 133 9.63 -2.99 21.09
C HIS A 133 8.69 -4.21 21.12
N GLY A 134 7.51 -4.09 21.76
CA GLY A 134 6.50 -5.16 21.81
C GLY A 134 5.89 -5.52 20.45
N TYR A 135 5.85 -4.57 19.51
CA TYR A 135 5.28 -4.76 18.16
C TYR A 135 6.34 -5.05 17.09
N ARG A 136 7.60 -5.24 17.50
CA ARG A 136 8.72 -5.46 16.59
C ARG A 136 8.53 -6.68 15.68
N THR A 137 8.02 -7.78 16.24
CA THR A 137 7.73 -9.00 15.47
C THR A 137 6.60 -8.77 14.48
N PHE A 138 5.57 -7.99 14.87
CA PHE A 138 4.46 -7.64 13.99
C PHE A 138 4.92 -6.76 12.81
N MET A 139 5.71 -5.72 13.08
CA MET A 139 6.27 -4.85 12.04
C MET A 139 7.20 -5.61 11.08
N THR A 140 7.93 -6.62 11.59
CA THR A 140 8.82 -7.42 10.74
C THR A 140 8.04 -8.39 9.85
N LEU A 141 6.95 -9.00 10.35
CA LEU A 141 6.17 -10.01 9.62
C LEU A 141 5.14 -9.43 8.64
N MET A 142 4.77 -8.16 8.77
CA MET A 142 3.86 -7.49 7.84
C MET A 142 4.57 -7.22 6.50
N CYS A 143 4.50 -8.19 5.58
CA CYS A 143 5.15 -8.18 4.27
C CYS A 143 4.14 -8.00 3.14
N GLY A 144 3.37 -6.92 3.18
CA GLY A 144 2.45 -6.53 2.09
C GLY A 144 3.20 -6.04 0.85
N THR A 145 3.74 -6.95 0.05
CA THR A 145 4.33 -6.67 -1.27
C THR A 145 3.55 -7.44 -2.32
N GLY A 146 2.96 -6.75 -3.29
CA GLY A 146 2.14 -7.42 -4.31
C GLY A 146 2.17 -6.70 -5.64
N LEU A 147 1.22 -5.77 -5.84
CA LEU A 147 0.88 -5.26 -7.16
C LEU A 147 2.03 -4.49 -7.84
N ALA A 148 2.67 -3.57 -7.13
CA ALA A 148 3.74 -2.75 -7.70
C ALA A 148 4.94 -3.58 -8.20
N ASN A 149 5.42 -4.53 -7.39
CA ASN A 149 6.57 -5.37 -7.74
C ASN A 149 6.28 -6.23 -8.97
N ALA A 150 5.07 -6.78 -9.05
CA ALA A 150 4.67 -7.59 -10.19
C ALA A 150 4.55 -6.77 -11.47
N VAL A 151 3.96 -5.56 -11.42
CA VAL A 151 3.92 -4.66 -12.60
C VAL A 151 5.33 -4.31 -13.06
N LEU A 152 6.24 -3.96 -12.14
CA LEU A 152 7.63 -3.68 -12.49
C LEU A 152 8.33 -4.90 -13.12
N SER A 153 8.05 -6.11 -12.63
CA SER A 153 8.65 -7.33 -13.20
C SER A 153 8.19 -7.61 -14.63
N LEU A 154 6.93 -7.29 -14.95
CA LEU A 154 6.39 -7.41 -16.31
C LEU A 154 6.97 -6.34 -17.22
N ASN A 155 7.09 -5.09 -16.75
CA ASN A 155 7.71 -4.02 -17.53
C ASN A 155 9.18 -4.36 -17.88
N VAL A 156 9.95 -4.86 -16.90
CA VAL A 156 11.33 -5.33 -17.14
C VAL A 156 11.35 -6.52 -18.11
N TYR A 157 10.40 -7.45 -18.00
CA TYR A 157 10.28 -8.57 -18.93
C TYR A 157 10.04 -8.10 -20.38
N ASP A 158 9.13 -7.14 -20.57
CA ASP A 158 8.80 -6.60 -21.90
C ASP A 158 10.02 -5.88 -22.51
N GLU A 159 10.70 -5.04 -21.74
CA GLU A 159 11.94 -4.37 -22.16
C GLU A 159 13.06 -5.35 -22.52
N LEU A 160 13.28 -6.40 -21.72
CA LEU A 160 14.30 -7.42 -22.00
C LEU A 160 13.96 -8.30 -23.21
N THR A 161 12.67 -8.49 -23.49
CA THR A 161 12.19 -9.25 -24.65
C THR A 161 12.43 -8.46 -25.94
N ILE A 162 12.24 -7.13 -25.92
CA ILE A 162 12.57 -6.24 -27.04
C ILE A 162 14.07 -6.33 -27.37
N HIS A 163 14.92 -6.41 -26.35
CA HIS A 163 16.37 -6.53 -26.50
C HIS A 163 16.87 -7.98 -26.71
N GLN A 164 15.97 -8.95 -26.91
CA GLN A 164 16.26 -10.36 -27.21
C GLN A 164 17.16 -11.10 -26.19
N VAL A 165 17.00 -10.83 -24.90
CA VAL A 165 17.77 -11.51 -23.84
C VAL A 165 17.04 -12.78 -23.36
N ALA A 166 17.67 -13.94 -23.47
CA ALA A 166 17.09 -15.25 -23.10
C ALA A 166 16.73 -15.43 -21.60
N ILE A 167 17.16 -14.49 -20.74
CA ILE A 167 16.95 -14.52 -19.28
C ILE A 167 15.63 -13.81 -18.88
N ALA A 168 14.98 -13.12 -19.81
CA ALA A 168 13.73 -12.38 -19.57
C ALA A 168 12.68 -13.15 -18.73
N PRO A 169 12.29 -14.41 -19.06
CA PRO A 169 11.20 -15.09 -18.36
C PRO A 169 11.50 -15.41 -16.89
N LEU A 170 12.76 -15.32 -16.47
CA LEU A 170 13.18 -15.61 -15.11
C LEU A 170 12.75 -14.51 -14.12
N TYR A 171 12.56 -13.27 -14.59
CA TYR A 171 12.20 -12.12 -13.77
C TYR A 171 10.76 -12.18 -13.19
N PRO A 172 9.70 -12.30 -14.01
CA PRO A 172 8.34 -12.46 -13.50
C PRO A 172 8.18 -13.70 -12.62
N LEU A 173 8.91 -14.78 -12.94
CA LEU A 173 8.90 -16.02 -12.17
C LEU A 173 9.40 -15.82 -10.73
N ILE A 174 10.57 -15.20 -10.57
CA ILE A 174 11.13 -14.91 -9.23
C ILE A 174 10.17 -14.02 -8.45
N VAL A 175 9.69 -12.94 -9.06
CA VAL A 175 8.86 -11.95 -8.37
C VAL A 175 7.52 -12.55 -7.96
N THR A 176 6.90 -13.37 -8.80
CA THR A 176 5.65 -14.07 -8.48
C THR A 176 5.83 -15.02 -7.29
N ASN A 177 6.91 -15.82 -7.27
CA ASN A 177 7.21 -16.69 -6.15
C ASN A 177 7.42 -15.90 -4.84
N ILE A 178 8.14 -14.77 -4.90
CA ILE A 178 8.34 -13.88 -3.74
C ILE A 178 6.99 -13.35 -3.24
N ILE A 179 6.11 -12.89 -4.13
CA ILE A 179 4.78 -12.36 -3.77
C ILE A 179 3.92 -13.43 -3.11
N ILE A 180 3.88 -14.65 -3.66
CA ILE A 180 3.11 -15.76 -3.09
C ILE A 180 3.58 -16.05 -1.67
N ILE A 181 4.90 -16.24 -1.48
CA ILE A 181 5.45 -16.58 -0.16
C ILE A 181 5.26 -15.43 0.84
N ASN A 182 5.49 -14.17 0.44
CA ASN A 182 5.28 -13.01 1.31
C ASN A 182 3.82 -12.83 1.72
N ASN A 183 2.87 -13.03 0.80
CA ASN A 183 1.45 -12.95 1.11
C ASN A 183 1.02 -14.07 2.07
N VAL A 184 1.54 -15.28 1.90
CA VAL A 184 1.30 -16.39 2.84
C VAL A 184 1.86 -16.06 4.22
N ILE A 185 3.11 -15.61 4.33
CA ILE A 185 3.73 -15.19 5.60
C ILE A 185 2.92 -14.07 6.27
N THR A 186 2.50 -13.06 5.50
CA THR A 186 1.72 -11.92 6.00
C THR A 186 0.33 -12.32 6.46
N SER A 187 -0.32 -13.27 5.76
CA SER A 187 -1.63 -13.82 6.16
C SER A 187 -1.53 -14.64 7.44
N LEU A 188 -0.41 -15.34 7.67
CA LEU A 188 -0.13 -16.09 8.90
C LEU A 188 0.26 -15.18 10.09
N ALA A 189 0.82 -13.99 9.83
CA ALA A 189 1.25 -13.04 10.85
C ALA A 189 0.21 -12.70 11.93
N PRO A 190 -1.02 -12.27 11.59
CA PRO A 190 -2.03 -11.92 12.59
C PRO A 190 -2.50 -13.14 13.40
N LEU A 191 -2.50 -14.34 12.82
CA LEU A 191 -2.88 -15.58 13.51
C LEU A 191 -1.86 -15.98 14.59
N MET A 192 -0.57 -15.80 14.32
CA MET A 192 0.49 -16.07 15.30
C MET A 192 0.53 -15.02 16.42
N LEU A 193 0.12 -13.78 16.14
CA LEU A 193 0.12 -12.68 17.11
C LEU A 193 -1.08 -12.72 18.07
N LYS A 194 -2.26 -13.17 17.62
CA LYS A 194 -3.45 -13.32 18.50
C LYS A 194 -3.14 -14.15 19.75
N ARG A 195 -2.25 -15.14 19.63
CA ARG A 195 -1.76 -15.97 20.75
C ARG A 195 -0.85 -15.25 21.75
N ARG A 196 -0.12 -14.21 21.33
CA ARG A 196 0.80 -13.46 22.22
C ARG A 196 0.12 -12.29 22.94
N LEU A 197 -0.78 -11.56 22.26
CA LEU A 197 -1.52 -10.46 22.89
C LEU A 197 -2.53 -10.95 23.93
N GLN A 198 -3.13 -12.14 23.75
CA GLN A 198 -3.97 -12.77 24.78
C GLN A 198 -3.16 -13.19 26.01
N SER A 199 -1.89 -13.61 25.84
CA SER A 199 -1.01 -13.97 26.95
C SER A 199 -0.53 -12.78 27.78
N ASP A 200 -0.42 -11.58 27.19
CA ASP A 200 -0.12 -10.34 27.95
C ASP A 200 -1.38 -9.77 28.63
N SER A 201 -2.56 -9.92 28.04
CA SER A 201 -3.83 -9.54 28.67
C SER A 201 -4.16 -10.37 29.91
N ASP A 202 -3.76 -11.64 29.94
CA ASP A 202 -3.95 -12.52 31.12
C ASP A 202 -2.94 -12.26 32.25
N ASN A 203 -1.82 -11.57 31.96
CA ASN A 203 -0.83 -11.14 32.95
C ASN A 203 -1.14 -9.77 33.58
N ILE A 204 -2.10 -9.01 33.03
CA ILE A 204 -2.68 -7.82 33.68
C ILE A 204 -3.98 -8.26 34.36
N LYS A 205 -3.87 -9.14 35.36
CA LYS A 205 -4.92 -9.27 36.38
C LYS A 205 -4.75 -8.12 37.38
N PRO A 206 -5.85 -7.51 37.85
CA PRO A 206 -5.79 -6.43 38.83
C PRO A 206 -5.35 -7.01 40.18
N SER A 207 -4.06 -6.89 40.50
CA SER A 207 -3.61 -6.97 41.89
C SER A 207 -3.94 -5.64 42.56
N GLU A 208 -4.75 -5.74 43.63
CA GLU A 208 -5.01 -4.72 44.66
C GLU A 208 -6.12 -3.70 44.35
N THR A 209 -7.35 -4.21 44.29
CA THR A 209 -8.39 -3.65 45.17
C THR A 209 -8.38 -4.49 46.42
N LEU A 210 -7.78 -4.01 47.51
CA LEU A 210 -8.06 -4.44 48.88
C LEU A 210 -7.47 -3.40 49.84
N GLU A 211 -8.38 -2.87 50.67
CA GLU A 211 -8.24 -1.94 51.81
C GLU A 211 -8.12 -0.44 51.52
#